data_AF-A0A959X9U5-F1
#
_entry.id   AF-A0A959X9U5-F1
#
_cell.length_a   1.000
_cell.length_b   1.000
_cell.length_c   1.000
_cell.angle_alpha   90.00
_cell.angle_beta   90.00
_cell.angle_gamma   90.00
#
_symmetry.space_group_name_H-M   'P 1'
#
loop_
_entity.id
_entity.type
_entity.pdbx_description
1 polymer ?
#
loop_
_entity_poly.entity_id
_entity_poly.type
_entity_poly.pdbx_seq_one_letter_code
_entity_poly.pdbx_strand_id
1 'polypeptide(L)' 'MQTPAAGMLLVASPEMRDPNFAGTVVLLLDVNPEGALGVVLNRPTPIPVDAALEGWEDMVSQP' A
#
# COMPACT_ATOMS: atom_id res chain seq x y z
N MET A 1 4.44 -17.99 -14.05
CA MET A 1 4.32 -17.02 -12.95
C MET A 1 4.57 -15.65 -13.53
N GLN A 2 3.72 -14.66 -13.26
CA GLN A 2 3.92 -13.29 -13.76
C GLN A 2 5.06 -12.62 -13.00
N THR A 3 5.93 -11.89 -13.70
CA THR A 3 6.96 -11.07 -13.06
C THR A 3 6.30 -9.84 -12.44
N PRO A 4 6.56 -9.53 -11.16
CA PRO A 4 6.05 -8.31 -10.53
C PRO A 4 6.49 -7.05 -11.29
N ALA A 5 5.58 -6.09 -11.43
CA ALA A 5 5.84 -4.80 -12.05
C ALA A 5 5.01 -3.71 -11.36
N ALA A 6 5.41 -2.45 -11.55
CA ALA A 6 4.63 -1.30 -11.09
C ALA A 6 3.18 -1.36 -11.60
N GLY A 7 2.22 -0.99 -10.74
CA GLY A 7 0.79 -1.08 -10.99
C GLY A 7 0.14 -2.43 -10.65
N MET A 8 0.93 -3.46 -10.32
CA MET A 8 0.37 -4.74 -9.84
C MET A 8 0.04 -4.69 -8.35
N LEU A 9 -0.95 -5.50 -7.95
CA LEU A 9 -1.29 -5.74 -6.56
C LEU A 9 -0.68 -7.06 -6.08
N LEU A 10 0.00 -7.02 -4.94
CA LEU A 10 0.38 -8.20 -4.18
C LEU A 10 -0.65 -8.42 -3.08
N VAL A 11 -1.29 -9.60 -3.09
CA VAL A 11 -2.29 -9.98 -2.10
C VAL A 11 -1.66 -10.98 -1.14
N ALA A 12 -1.68 -10.67 0.16
CA ALA A 12 -1.15 -11.56 1.17
C ALA A 12 -1.88 -12.91 1.17
N SER A 13 -1.13 -14.00 1.27
CA SER A 13 -1.73 -15.32 1.44
C SER A 13 -2.45 -15.39 2.80
N PRO A 14 -3.56 -16.15 2.93
CA PRO A 14 -4.25 -16.32 4.20
C PRO A 14 -3.38 -16.92 5.32
N GLU A 15 -2.31 -17.64 4.96
CA GLU A 15 -1.39 -18.26 5.93
C GLU A 15 -0.27 -17.33 6.37
N MET A 16 -0.13 -16.15 5.76
CA MET A 16 0.90 -15.17 6.11
C MET A 16 0.65 -14.59 7.50
N ARG A 17 1.58 -14.84 8.43
CA ARG A 17 1.46 -14.45 9.85
C ARG A 17 2.27 -13.21 10.23
N ASP A 18 3.13 -12.70 9.36
CA ASP A 18 3.90 -11.49 9.64
C ASP A 18 2.94 -10.32 9.87
N PRO A 19 2.94 -9.65 11.03
CA PRO A 19 1.99 -8.58 11.34
C PRO A 19 2.08 -7.40 10.37
N ASN A 20 3.20 -7.18 9.70
CA ASN A 20 3.36 -6.11 8.72
C ASN A 20 2.59 -6.40 7.42
N PHE A 21 2.39 -7.67 7.06
CA PHE A 21 1.84 -8.09 5.77
C PHE A 21 0.62 -9.00 5.85
N ALA A 22 0.29 -9.55 7.03
CA ALA A 22 -0.89 -10.39 7.20
C ALA A 22 -2.16 -9.63 6.77
N GLY A 23 -2.88 -10.24 5.82
CA GLY A 23 -4.12 -9.68 5.24
C GLY A 23 -3.94 -8.40 4.42
N THR A 24 -2.72 -8.03 4.02
CA THR A 24 -2.51 -6.78 3.27
C THR A 24 -2.71 -6.95 1.76
N VAL A 25 -3.11 -5.85 1.14
CA VAL A 25 -3.05 -5.64 -0.32
C VAL A 25 -2.03 -4.54 -0.56
N VAL A 26 -0.93 -4.88 -1.25
CA VAL A 26 0.16 -3.96 -1.54
C VAL A 26 0.12 -3.56 -3.02
N LEU A 27 0.08 -2.26 -3.30
CA LEU A 27 0.30 -1.73 -4.65
C LEU A 27 1.79 -1.54 -4.89
N LEU A 28 2.31 -2.14 -5.96
CA LEU A 28 3.68 -1.90 -6.42
C LEU A 28 3.78 -0.56 -7.15
N LEU A 29 4.67 0.30 -6.69
CA LEU A 29 4.95 1.61 -7.27
C LEU A 29 6.18 1.58 -8.17
N ASP A 30 7.19 0.77 -7.80
CA ASP A 30 8.39 0.57 -8.59
C ASP A 30 8.96 -0.84 -8.38
N VAL A 31 9.59 -1.38 -9.42
CA VAL A 31 10.31 -2.67 -9.38
C VAL A 31 11.56 -2.55 -10.24
N ASN A 32 12.71 -2.73 -9.63
CA ASN A 32 14.02 -2.60 -10.26
C ASN A 32 14.96 -3.73 -9.76
N PRO A 33 16.18 -3.86 -10.31
CA PRO A 33 17.11 -4.91 -9.89
C PRO A 33 17.49 -4.88 -8.39
N GLU A 34 17.38 -3.72 -7.75
CA GLU A 34 17.67 -3.52 -6.33
C GLU A 34 16.51 -3.95 -5.42
N GLY A 35 15.30 -4.05 -5.95
CA GLY A 35 14.13 -4.53 -5.24
C GLY A 35 12.81 -3.95 -5.75
N ALA A 36 11.83 -3.85 -4.85
CA ALA A 36 10.52 -3.30 -5.16
C ALA A 36 10.05 -2.35 -4.06
N LEU A 37 9.35 -1.29 -4.47
CA LEU A 37 8.69 -0.33 -3.58
C LEU A 37 7.18 -0.50 -3.73
N GLY A 38 6.47 -0.54 -2.60
CA GLY A 38 5.02 -0.62 -2.59
C GLY A 38 4.38 -0.02 -1.35
N VAL A 39 3.08 0.21 -1.43
CA VAL A 39 2.26 0.79 -0.35
C VAL A 39 1.09 -0.13 0.00
N VAL A 40 0.79 -0.26 1.29
CA VAL A 40 -0.37 -1.04 1.77
C VAL A 40 -1.63 -0.20 1.58
N LEU A 41 -2.62 -0.73 0.87
CA LEU A 41 -3.86 -0.01 0.55
C LEU A 41 -4.97 -0.19 1.60
N ASN A 42 -4.99 -1.32 2.30
CA ASN A 42 -6.14 -1.75 3.12
C ASN A 42 -5.87 -1.70 4.63
N ARG A 43 -4.95 -0.84 5.07
CA ARG A 43 -4.62 -0.64 6.48
C ARG A 43 -4.61 0.86 6.81
N PRO A 44 -5.80 1.47 7.01
CA PRO A 44 -5.89 2.89 7.31
C PRO A 44 -5.21 3.20 8.65
N THR A 45 -4.56 4.36 8.72
CA THR A 45 -4.02 4.90 9.98
C THR A 45 -5.09 5.78 10.64
N PRO A 46 -4.98 6.05 11.94
CA PRO A 46 -5.87 7.01 12.61
C PRO A 46 -5.48 8.47 12.34
N ILE A 47 -4.47 8.73 11.50
CA ILE A 47 -3.96 10.08 11.24
C ILE A 47 -4.81 10.72 10.13
N PRO A 48 -5.51 11.84 10.42
CA PRO A 48 -6.22 12.60 9.40
C PRO A 48 -5.29 13.11 8.30
N VAL A 49 -5.79 13.24 7.06
CA VAL A 49 -4.98 13.68 5.93
C VAL A 49 -4.46 15.10 6.12
N ASP A 50 -5.32 16.02 6.57
CA ASP A 50 -4.99 17.42 6.86
C ASP A 50 -3.89 17.57 7.92
N ALA A 51 -3.86 16.67 8.91
CA ALA A 51 -2.81 16.61 9.91
C ALA A 51 -1.46 16.11 9.36
N ALA A 52 -1.47 15.30 8.29
CA ALA A 52 -0.25 14.75 7.68
C ALA A 52 0.23 15.57 6.46
N LEU A 53 -0.70 16.18 5.72
CA LEU A 53 -0.52 16.85 4.45
C LEU A 53 -1.43 18.09 4.41
N GLU A 54 -0.94 19.19 4.98
CA GLU A 54 -1.62 20.48 4.97
C GLU A 54 -1.98 20.92 3.53
N GLY A 55 -3.22 21.36 3.30
CA GLY A 55 -3.69 21.86 2.00
C GLY A 55 -4.29 20.80 1.08
N TRP A 56 -4.43 19.56 1.53
CA TRP A 56 -5.01 18.45 0.75
C TRP A 56 -6.50 18.19 1.06
N GLU A 57 -7.11 19.00 1.92
CA GLU A 57 -8.45 18.77 2.48
C GLU A 57 -9.52 18.62 1.39
N ASP A 58 -9.51 19.51 0.41
CA ASP A 58 -10.51 19.55 -0.67
C ASP A 58 -10.23 18.52 -1.78
N MET A 59 -9.09 17.84 -1.74
CA MET A 59 -8.68 16.86 -2.76
C MET A 59 -8.96 15.41 -2.39
N VAL A 60 -9.36 15.14 -1.14
CA VAL A 60 -9.54 13.77 -0.64
C VAL A 60 -11.01 13.43 -0.40
N SER A 61 -11.37 12.17 -0.63
CA SER A 61 -12.67 11.61 -0.25
C SER A 61 -12.58 10.86 1.07
N GLN A 62 -13.71 10.69 1.75
CA GLN A 62 -13.78 9.74 2.87
C GLN A 62 -13.61 8.30 2.34
N PRO A 63 -12.96 7.41 3.12
CA PRO A 63 -12.78 6.00 2.76
C PRO A 63 -14.10 5.21 2.76
#